data_AF-J9YZ09-F1
#
_entry.id   AF-J9YZ09-F1
#
_cell.length_a   1.000
_cell.length_b   1.000
_cell.length_c   1.000
_cell.angle_alpha   90.00
_cell.angle_beta   90.00
_cell.angle_gamma   90.00
#
_symmetry.space_group_name_H-M   'P 1'
#
loop_
_entity.id
_entity.type
_entity.pdbx_description
1 polymer ?
#
loop_
_entity_poly.entity_id
_entity_poly.type
_entity_poly.pdbx_seq_one_letter_code
_entity_poly.pdbx_strand_id
1 'polypeptide(L)'
;MNIALNFKFKKLDDLCDQIFDYFHLVYYDLESKIDIEFNISNFKNKFETFADKHFKSAIKDFENEIQYLKNKYPHELIKLEKISLELQHYYNQLVDQKIFDSEIIFKLKEKAKESLSKI
;
A
#
# COMPACT_ATOMS: atom_id res chain seq x y z
N MET A 1 1.07 18.75 -21.49
CA MET A 1 1.20 17.37 -20.98
C MET A 1 0.21 16.48 -21.73
N ASN A 2 0.60 15.27 -22.12
CA ASN A 2 -0.27 14.37 -22.90
C ASN A 2 -1.43 13.89 -22.01
N ILE A 3 -2.69 14.08 -22.43
CA ILE A 3 -3.89 13.77 -21.62
C ILE A 3 -3.86 12.33 -21.10
N ALA A 4 -3.42 11.38 -21.92
CA ALA A 4 -3.29 9.98 -21.54
C ALA A 4 -2.27 9.76 -20.40
N LEU A 5 -1.20 10.55 -20.33
CA LEU A 5 -0.23 10.49 -19.23
C LEU A 5 -0.81 11.05 -17.93
N ASN A 6 -1.56 12.15 -18.00
CA ASN A 6 -2.22 12.70 -16.81
C ASN A 6 -3.18 11.69 -16.18
N PHE A 7 -3.95 10.97 -17.00
CA PHE A 7 -4.83 9.90 -16.52
C PHE A 7 -4.05 8.77 -15.83
N LYS A 8 -2.87 8.44 -16.35
CA LYS A 8 -2.02 7.38 -15.80
C LYS A 8 -1.40 7.78 -14.46
N PHE A 9 -0.91 9.02 -14.33
CA PHE A 9 -0.42 9.52 -13.04
C PHE A 9 -1.52 9.65 -12.01
N LYS A 10 -2.71 10.13 -12.40
CA LYS A 10 -3.86 10.17 -11.52
C LYS A 10 -4.23 8.76 -11.02
N LYS A 11 -4.29 7.78 -11.93
CA LYS A 11 -4.54 6.38 -11.55
C LYS A 11 -3.50 5.87 -10.55
N LEU A 12 -2.24 6.26 -10.72
CA LEU A 12 -1.15 5.84 -9.84
C LEU A 12 -1.28 6.47 -8.44
N ASP A 13 -1.73 7.72 -8.36
CA ASP A 13 -2.08 8.39 -7.09
C ASP A 13 -3.30 7.74 -6.41
N ASP A 14 -4.37 7.48 -7.18
CA ASP A 14 -5.58 6.81 -6.68
C ASP A 14 -5.27 5.40 -6.13
N LEU A 15 -4.38 4.64 -6.80
CA LEU A 15 -3.93 3.33 -6.35
C LEU A 15 -3.05 3.43 -5.09
N CYS A 16 -2.20 4.45 -5.02
CA CYS A 16 -1.40 4.72 -3.84
C CYS A 16 -2.29 4.94 -2.61
N ASP A 17 -3.36 5.74 -2.74
CA ASP A 17 -4.29 5.98 -1.64
C ASP A 17 -5.02 4.71 -1.22
N GLN A 18 -5.52 3.91 -2.17
CA GLN A 18 -6.16 2.62 -1.87
C GLN A 18 -5.27 1.65 -1.07
N ILE A 19 -3.98 1.60 -1.41
CA ILE A 19 -2.99 0.78 -0.71
C ILE A 19 -2.82 1.23 0.75
N PHE A 20 -2.75 2.54 1.00
CA PHE A 20 -2.58 3.06 2.35
C PHE A 20 -3.87 3.04 3.17
N ASP A 21 -5.03 3.18 2.53
CA ASP A 21 -6.33 3.02 3.18
C ASP A 21 -6.50 1.62 3.77
N TYR A 22 -6.02 0.59 3.08
CA TYR A 22 -5.98 -0.77 3.64
C TYR A 22 -5.25 -0.81 4.99
N PHE A 23 -4.03 -0.27 5.07
CA PHE A 23 -3.26 -0.28 6.31
C PHE A 23 -3.88 0.58 7.40
N HIS A 24 -4.54 1.68 7.04
CA HIS A 24 -5.29 2.50 7.98
C HIS A 24 -6.48 1.74 8.59
N LEU A 25 -7.23 1.02 7.75
CA LEU A 25 -8.34 0.17 8.22
C LEU A 25 -7.85 -0.97 9.11
N VAL A 26 -6.72 -1.61 8.77
CA VAL A 26 -6.11 -2.63 9.61
C VAL A 26 -5.70 -2.04 10.96
N TYR A 27 -5.07 -0.87 10.97
CA TYR A 27 -4.68 -0.20 12.21
C TYR A 27 -5.89 0.10 13.10
N TYR A 28 -6.97 0.64 12.53
CA TYR A 28 -8.19 0.94 13.26
C TYR A 28 -8.87 -0.32 13.81
N ASP A 29 -8.91 -1.41 13.03
CA ASP A 29 -9.44 -2.70 13.47
C ASP A 29 -8.57 -3.34 14.56
N LEU A 30 -7.25 -3.12 14.54
CA LEU A 30 -6.33 -3.53 15.60
C LEU A 30 -6.54 -2.70 16.89
N GLU A 31 -6.57 -1.37 16.76
CA GLU A 31 -6.75 -0.45 17.88
C GLU A 31 -8.08 -0.69 18.61
N SER A 32 -9.18 -0.83 17.87
CA SER A 32 -10.51 -1.12 18.44
C SER A 32 -10.63 -2.50 19.11
N LYS A 33 -9.77 -3.46 18.75
CA LYS A 33 -9.72 -4.79 19.39
C LYS A 33 -8.83 -4.84 20.63
N ILE A 34 -7.99 -3.82 20.86
CA ILE A 34 -7.20 -3.74 22.10
C ILE A 34 -8.13 -3.50 23.31
N ASP A 35 -9.27 -2.82 23.11
CA ASP A 35 -10.27 -2.59 24.16
C ASP A 35 -11.20 -3.81 24.43
N ILE A 36 -11.16 -4.85 23.59
CA ILE A 36 -12.04 -6.03 23.69
C ILE A 36 -11.16 -7.28 23.68
N GLU A 37 -10.74 -7.72 24.88
CA GLU A 37 -10.12 -9.02 25.20
C GLU A 37 -9.31 -9.69 24.08
N PHE A 38 -7.99 -9.61 24.22
CA PHE A 38 -6.90 -10.10 23.37
C PHE A 38 -7.02 -11.60 22.97
N ASN A 39 -8.02 -11.96 22.16
CA ASN A 39 -8.16 -13.31 21.61
C ASN A 39 -7.41 -13.39 20.27
N ILE A 40 -6.07 -13.41 20.35
CA ILE A 40 -5.10 -13.53 19.24
C ILE A 40 -5.42 -14.73 18.31
N SER A 41 -6.16 -15.71 18.81
CA SER A 41 -6.65 -16.90 18.10
C SER A 41 -7.58 -16.57 16.93
N ASN A 42 -8.40 -15.50 17.01
CA ASN A 42 -9.33 -15.10 15.95
C ASN A 42 -8.66 -14.34 14.79
N PHE A 43 -7.43 -13.86 14.98
CA PHE A 43 -6.67 -13.17 13.93
C PHE A 43 -6.16 -14.14 12.85
N LYS A 44 -6.08 -15.45 13.16
CA LYS A 44 -5.40 -16.46 12.34
C LYS A 44 -6.19 -16.91 11.09
N ASN A 45 -7.48 -16.60 11.01
CA ASN A 45 -8.38 -17.14 9.97
C ASN A 45 -8.96 -16.07 9.02
N LYS A 46 -8.44 -14.83 9.00
CA LYS A 46 -9.09 -13.71 8.30
C LYS A 46 -8.24 -12.95 7.27
N PHE A 47 -7.06 -13.42 6.85
CA PHE A 47 -6.28 -12.72 5.82
C PHE A 47 -6.57 -13.11 4.35
N GLU A 48 -7.80 -13.58 4.11
CA GLU A 48 -8.43 -13.67 2.79
C GLU A 48 -9.68 -12.77 2.71
N THR A 49 -9.72 -11.71 3.53
CA THR A 49 -10.84 -10.79 3.49
C THR A 49 -10.91 -10.06 2.15
N PHE A 50 -12.06 -9.45 1.91
CA PHE A 50 -12.23 -8.50 0.82
C PHE A 50 -11.09 -7.46 0.81
N ALA A 51 -10.74 -6.87 1.96
CA ALA A 51 -9.68 -5.87 2.08
C ALA A 51 -8.32 -6.41 1.61
N ASP A 52 -7.97 -7.65 1.96
CA ASP A 52 -6.71 -8.27 1.54
C ASP A 52 -6.62 -8.53 0.04
N LYS A 53 -7.73 -8.99 -0.54
CA LYS A 53 -7.84 -9.20 -2.00
C LYS A 53 -7.74 -7.87 -2.73
N HIS A 54 -8.38 -6.83 -2.19
CA HIS A 54 -8.31 -5.47 -2.72
C HIS A 54 -6.90 -4.91 -2.64
N PHE A 55 -6.21 -5.05 -1.50
CA PHE A 55 -4.82 -4.65 -1.36
C PHE A 55 -3.90 -5.34 -2.39
N LYS A 56 -3.99 -6.67 -2.49
CA LYS A 56 -3.21 -7.47 -3.46
C LYS A 56 -3.47 -7.04 -4.91
N SER A 57 -4.71 -6.70 -5.25
CA SER A 57 -5.04 -6.20 -6.58
C SER A 57 -4.48 -4.80 -6.79
N ALA A 58 -4.68 -3.89 -5.83
CA ALA A 58 -4.23 -2.50 -5.92
C ALA A 58 -2.70 -2.41 -6.06
N ILE A 59 -1.95 -3.19 -5.26
CA ILE A 59 -0.48 -3.17 -5.33
C ILE A 59 0.04 -3.74 -6.65
N LYS A 60 -0.62 -4.77 -7.20
CA LYS A 60 -0.27 -5.33 -8.51
C LYS A 60 -0.58 -4.33 -9.64
N ASP A 61 -1.72 -3.67 -9.59
CA ASP A 61 -2.09 -2.65 -10.57
C ASP A 61 -1.15 -1.44 -10.48
N PHE A 62 -0.74 -1.07 -9.27
CA PHE A 62 0.23 0.00 -9.02
C PHE A 62 1.59 -0.34 -9.66
N GLU A 63 2.09 -1.55 -9.45
CA GLU A 63 3.34 -2.02 -10.08
C GLU A 63 3.25 -2.03 -11.60
N ASN A 64 2.13 -2.48 -12.18
CA ASN A 64 1.92 -2.46 -13.62
C ASN A 64 1.96 -1.05 -14.20
N GLU A 65 1.31 -0.08 -13.54
CA GLU A 65 1.32 1.32 -13.99
C GLU A 65 2.70 1.97 -13.82
N ILE A 66 3.45 1.63 -12.75
CA ILE A 66 4.85 2.03 -12.59
C ILE A 66 5.69 1.54 -13.77
N GLN A 67 5.63 0.25 -14.11
CA GLN A 67 6.42 -0.29 -15.22
C GLN A 67 6.08 0.38 -16.56
N TYR A 68 4.80 0.68 -16.78
CA TYR A 68 4.36 1.39 -17.99
C TYR A 68 4.97 2.80 -18.09
N LEU A 69 5.03 3.52 -16.97
CA LEU A 69 5.51 4.90 -16.92
C LEU A 69 7.04 5.01 -16.79
N LYS A 70 7.72 3.93 -16.41
CA LYS A 70 9.17 3.86 -16.13
C LYS A 70 10.03 4.37 -17.28
N ASN A 71 9.57 4.20 -18.51
CA ASN A 71 10.25 4.69 -19.72
C ASN A 71 10.32 6.23 -19.82
N LYS A 72 9.51 6.95 -19.04
CA LYS A 72 9.42 8.42 -19.09
C LYS A 72 9.99 9.11 -17.86
N TYR A 73 9.81 8.53 -16.66
CA TYR A 73 10.26 9.09 -15.38
C TYR A 73 10.98 8.02 -14.55
N PRO A 74 12.18 7.57 -14.97
CA PRO A 74 12.83 6.40 -14.37
C PRO A 74 13.24 6.62 -12.92
N HIS A 75 13.70 7.82 -12.54
CA HIS A 75 14.24 8.06 -11.21
C HIS A 75 13.17 8.03 -10.11
N GLU A 76 12.03 8.67 -10.34
CA GLU A 76 10.90 8.75 -9.41
C GLU A 76 10.17 7.40 -9.35
N LEU A 77 10.03 6.71 -10.49
CA LEU A 77 9.32 5.44 -10.56
C LEU A 77 10.11 4.27 -9.99
N ILE A 78 11.44 4.29 -10.04
CA ILE A 78 12.28 3.33 -9.31
C ILE A 78 12.08 3.47 -7.79
N LYS A 79 11.84 4.69 -7.28
CA LYS A 79 11.54 4.87 -5.84
C LYS A 79 10.18 4.29 -5.49
N LEU A 80 9.17 4.53 -6.32
CA LEU A 80 7.84 3.95 -6.12
C LEU A 80 7.84 2.43 -6.21
N GLU A 81 8.65 1.84 -7.10
CA GLU A 81 8.84 0.39 -7.20
C GLU A 81 9.48 -0.19 -5.93
N LYS A 82 10.46 0.50 -5.34
CA LYS A 82 11.01 0.08 -4.03
C LYS A 82 9.97 0.15 -2.93
N ILE A 83 9.17 1.22 -2.91
CA ILE A 83 8.09 1.38 -1.93
C ILE A 83 7.04 0.28 -2.10
N SER A 84 6.67 -0.12 -3.33
CA SER A 84 5.72 -1.21 -3.53
C SER A 84 6.24 -2.53 -2.98
N LEU A 85 7.54 -2.83 -3.18
CA LEU A 85 8.18 -4.03 -2.60
C LEU A 85 8.21 -3.99 -1.08
N GLU A 86 8.53 -2.83 -0.49
CA GLU A 86 8.50 -2.64 0.97
C GLU A 86 7.08 -2.84 1.53
N LEU A 87 6.05 -2.31 0.87
CA LEU A 87 4.65 -2.48 1.26
C LEU A 87 4.19 -3.94 1.14
N GLN A 88 4.60 -4.67 0.09
CA GLN A 88 4.31 -6.10 -0.03
C GLN A 88 4.99 -6.91 1.07
N HIS A 89 6.26 -6.62 1.35
CA HIS A 89 7.00 -7.29 2.42
C HIS A 89 6.31 -7.06 3.77
N TYR A 90 5.95 -5.82 4.05
CA TYR A 90 5.29 -5.45 5.28
C TYR A 90 3.88 -6.04 5.40
N TYR A 91 3.11 -6.08 4.31
CA TYR A 91 1.85 -6.83 4.26
C TYR A 91 2.05 -8.31 4.63
N ASN A 92 3.08 -8.96 4.10
CA ASN A 92 3.37 -10.35 4.47
C ASN A 92 3.75 -10.49 5.95
N GLN A 93 4.52 -9.54 6.51
CA GLN A 93 4.83 -9.53 7.95
C GLN A 93 3.57 -9.34 8.81
N LEU A 94 2.66 -8.47 8.39
CA LEU A 94 1.38 -8.27 9.05
C LEU A 94 0.53 -9.55 9.03
N VAL A 95 0.43 -10.21 7.86
CA VAL A 95 -0.39 -11.41 7.69
C VAL A 95 0.22 -12.62 8.42
N ASP A 96 1.50 -12.88 8.20
CA ASP A 96 2.16 -14.10 8.66
C ASP A 96 2.67 -13.99 10.09
N GLN A 97 3.19 -12.82 10.46
CA GLN A 97 3.88 -12.59 11.74
C GLN A 97 3.06 -11.72 12.70
N LYS A 98 1.93 -11.14 12.25
CA LYS A 98 1.06 -10.24 13.03
C LYS A 98 1.79 -9.03 13.59
N ILE A 99 2.82 -8.57 12.88
CA ILE A 99 3.59 -7.39 13.25
C ILE A 99 2.97 -6.18 12.55
N PHE A 100 2.60 -5.17 13.32
CA PHE A 100 2.15 -3.89 12.79
C PHE A 100 2.84 -2.72 13.51
N ASP A 101 3.64 -1.99 12.77
CA ASP A 101 4.25 -0.70 13.04
C ASP A 101 3.62 0.41 12.17
N SER A 102 2.72 1.19 12.77
CA SER A 102 2.05 2.33 12.13
C SER A 102 3.02 3.42 11.66
N GLU A 103 4.18 3.58 12.31
CA GLU A 103 5.15 4.62 11.99
C GLU A 103 5.88 4.30 10.68
N ILE A 104 6.19 3.03 10.44
CA ILE A 104 6.76 2.55 9.17
C ILE A 104 5.78 2.83 8.02
N ILE A 105 4.50 2.48 8.19
CA ILE A 105 3.47 2.75 7.17
C ILE A 105 3.33 4.23 6.87
N PHE A 106 3.32 5.08 7.90
CA PHE A 106 3.26 6.53 7.72
C PHE A 106 4.47 7.06 6.95
N LYS A 107 5.69 6.60 7.29
CA LYS A 107 6.92 6.96 6.56
C LYS A 107 6.88 6.52 5.10
N LEU A 108 6.34 5.33 4.81
CA LEU A 108 6.17 4.85 3.44
C LEU A 108 5.18 5.70 2.65
N LYS A 109 4.08 6.13 3.28
CA LYS A 109 3.09 7.02 2.67
C LYS A 109 3.68 8.37 2.28
N GLU A 110 4.41 9.00 3.19
CA GLU A 110 5.08 10.28 2.93
C GLU A 110 6.07 10.16 1.77
N LYS A 111 6.91 9.12 1.75
CA LYS A 111 7.86 8.88 0.66
C LYS A 111 7.16 8.63 -0.68
N ALA A 112 6.02 7.93 -0.68
CA ALA A 112 5.24 7.66 -1.88
C ALA A 112 4.67 8.97 -2.43
N LYS A 113 4.00 9.76 -1.60
CA LYS A 113 3.42 11.05 -1.98
C LYS A 113 4.48 12.05 -2.43
N GLU A 114 5.64 12.10 -1.77
CA GLU A 114 6.77 12.93 -2.21
C GLU A 114 7.25 12.52 -3.62
N SER A 115 7.35 11.22 -3.89
CA SER A 115 7.75 10.71 -5.20
C SER A 115 6.71 11.02 -6.28
N LEU A 116 5.42 10.96 -5.94
CA LEU A 116 4.32 11.30 -6.86
C LEU A 116 4.24 12.79 -7.16
N SER A 117 4.47 13.66 -6.17
CA SER A 117 4.44 15.11 -6.36
C SER A 117 5.53 15.66 -7.29
N LYS A 118 6.56 14.86 -7.56
CA LYS A 118 7.70 15.21 -8.41
C LYS A 118 7.50 14.83 -9.89
N ILE A 119 6.38 14.18 -10.22
CA ILE A 119 6.03 13.70 -11.57
C ILE A 119 4.88 14.53 -12.12
#